data_AF-A0A2V8Q7W3-F1
#
_entry.id   AF-A0A2V8Q7W3-F1
#
_cell.length_a   1.000
_cell.length_b   1.000
_cell.length_c   1.000
_cell.angle_alpha   90.00
_cell.angle_beta   90.00
_cell.angle_gamma   90.00
#
_symmetry.space_group_name_H-M   'P 1'
#
loop_
_entity.id
_entity.type
_entity.pdbx_description
1 polymer ?
#
loop_
_entity_poly.entity_id
_entity_poly.type
_entity_poly.pdbx_seq_one_letter_code
_entity_poly.pdbx_strand_id
1 'polypeptide(L)'
;MSATHSNRKSTTPPKTVEVHIRRRANPDSAQYWEEFEIPYRPNLNVITVLMEIQKNPVTKAGTKTTPPVWSMNCLEQVCGICTMVINGRARQSCSALIDNLEQPIKLEPMSKFPN
;
A
#
# COMPACT_ATOMS: atom_id res chain seq x y z
N MET A 1 19.90 -8.55 26.82
CA MET A 1 20.47 -7.43 26.06
C MET A 1 19.33 -6.80 25.25
N SER A 2 18.69 -5.78 25.80
CA SER A 2 17.51 -5.15 25.21
C SER A 2 17.92 -4.05 24.24
N ALA A 3 17.55 -4.16 22.98
CA ALA A 3 17.65 -3.08 22.01
C ALA A 3 16.26 -2.42 21.85
N THR A 4 16.03 -1.37 22.63
CA THR A 4 14.91 -0.43 22.46
C THR A 4 15.02 0.27 21.11
N HIS A 5 14.19 -0.12 20.13
CA HIS A 5 13.97 0.66 18.92
C HIS A 5 12.97 1.78 19.24
N SER A 6 13.50 2.94 19.64
CA SER A 6 12.72 4.18 19.75
C SER A 6 12.52 4.74 18.33
N ASN A 7 11.35 4.48 17.75
CA ASN A 7 10.96 5.08 16.47
C ASN A 7 10.48 6.52 16.73
N ARG A 8 11.35 7.51 16.53
CA ARG A 8 10.98 8.94 16.56
C ARG A 8 10.11 9.23 15.32
N LYS A 9 8.79 9.31 15.49
CA LYS A 9 7.92 9.98 14.50
C LYS A 9 8.30 11.47 14.45
N SER A 10 8.66 11.96 13.26
CA SER A 10 8.93 13.37 13.00
C SER A 10 7.70 14.24 13.27
N THR A 11 7.88 15.41 13.90
CA THR A 11 6.81 16.34 14.32
C THR A 11 6.09 17.03 13.16
N THR A 12 6.57 16.90 11.93
CA THR A 12 5.93 17.45 10.72
C THR A 12 5.48 16.30 9.83
N PRO A 13 4.20 16.27 9.38
CA PRO A 13 3.74 15.25 8.46
C PRO A 13 4.50 15.33 7.13
N PRO A 14 4.81 14.19 6.50
CA PRO A 14 5.53 14.18 5.23
C PRO A 14 4.68 14.84 4.13
N LYS A 15 5.34 15.38 3.10
CA LYS A 15 4.64 15.94 1.93
C LYS A 15 4.03 14.86 1.06
N THR A 16 4.69 13.70 1.00
CA THR A 16 4.33 12.57 0.16
C THR A 16 4.46 11.24 0.91
N VAL A 17 3.81 10.22 0.39
CA VAL A 17 3.78 8.85 0.90
C VAL A 17 4.35 7.97 -0.21
N GLU A 18 5.36 7.15 0.12
CA GLU A 18 5.95 6.21 -0.82
C GLU A 18 5.35 4.82 -0.65
N VAL A 19 4.84 4.25 -1.73
CA VAL A 19 4.16 2.95 -1.72
C VAL A 19 4.72 2.06 -2.81
N HIS A 20 5.17 0.88 -2.41
CA HIS A 20 5.67 -0.17 -3.30
C HIS A 20 4.61 -1.25 -3.41
N ILE A 21 4.17 -1.54 -4.62
CA ILE A 21 3.14 -2.54 -4.90
C ILE A 21 3.80 -3.71 -5.61
N ARG A 22 3.65 -4.92 -5.08
CA ARG A 22 4.05 -6.15 -5.77
C ARG A 22 3.01 -6.52 -6.80
N ARG A 23 3.38 -6.47 -8.07
CA ARG A 23 2.50 -6.62 -9.23
C ARG A 23 2.95 -7.76 -10.11
N ARG A 24 2.03 -8.24 -10.94
CA ARG A 24 2.28 -9.11 -12.09
C ARG A 24 1.29 -8.75 -13.19
N ALA A 25 1.63 -9.00 -14.45
CA ALA A 25 0.76 -8.68 -15.58
C ALA A 25 -0.36 -9.71 -15.76
N ASN A 26 -0.06 -10.98 -15.50
CA ASN A 26 -0.96 -12.12 -15.63
C ASN A 26 -0.47 -13.31 -14.76
N PRO A 27 -1.24 -14.41 -14.67
CA PRO A 27 -0.88 -15.57 -13.85
C PRO A 27 0.47 -16.22 -14.09
N ASP A 28 0.99 -16.11 -15.31
CA ASP A 28 2.23 -16.77 -15.74
C ASP A 28 3.43 -15.80 -15.77
N SER A 29 3.20 -14.52 -15.47
CA SER A 29 4.24 -13.49 -15.48
C SER A 29 4.99 -13.39 -14.14
N ALA A 30 6.27 -13.03 -14.22
CA ALA A 30 7.09 -12.75 -13.04
C ALA A 30 6.51 -11.59 -12.24
N GLN A 31 6.60 -11.70 -10.91
CA GLN A 31 6.24 -10.61 -10.02
C GLN A 31 7.35 -9.56 -9.99
N TYR A 32 6.95 -8.29 -9.94
CA TYR A 32 7.85 -7.15 -9.87
C TYR A 32 7.33 -6.12 -8.87
N TRP A 33 8.22 -5.27 -8.38
CA TRP A 33 7.85 -4.12 -7.55
C TRP A 33 7.63 -2.91 -8.43
N GLU A 34 6.54 -2.22 -8.19
CA GLU A 34 6.28 -0.92 -8.80
C GLU A 34 6.10 0.12 -7.71
N GLU A 35 6.83 1.24 -7.86
CA GLU A 35 6.94 2.27 -6.84
C GLU A 35 6.09 3.48 -7.22
N PHE A 36 5.36 4.02 -6.25
CA PHE A 36 4.48 5.16 -6.39
C PHE A 36 4.77 6.18 -5.29
N GLU A 37 4.61 7.46 -5.63
CA GLU A 37 4.68 8.55 -4.67
C GLU A 37 3.38 9.35 -4.74
N ILE A 38 2.69 9.46 -3.62
CA ILE A 38 1.35 10.08 -3.55
C ILE A 38 1.37 11.25 -2.57
N PRO A 39 0.73 12.40 -2.89
CA PRO A 39 0.59 13.50 -1.95
C PRO A 39 -0.05 13.05 -0.64
N TYR A 40 0.59 13.39 0.47
CA TYR A 40 0.07 13.07 1.79
C TYR A 40 -1.19 13.89 2.09
N ARG A 41 -2.15 13.27 2.78
CA ARG A 41 -3.34 13.91 3.34
C ARG A 41 -3.60 13.34 4.73
N PRO A 42 -4.12 14.13 5.69
CA PRO A 42 -4.53 13.58 6.98
C PRO A 42 -5.53 12.43 6.82
N ASN A 43 -5.41 11.41 7.68
CA ASN A 43 -6.29 10.23 7.71
C ASN A 43 -6.29 9.38 6.42
N LEU A 44 -5.20 9.43 5.64
CA LEU A 44 -5.04 8.54 4.49
C LEU A 44 -4.99 7.08 4.98
N ASN A 45 -5.71 6.19 4.29
CA ASN A 45 -5.58 4.75 4.45
C ASN A 45 -5.06 4.13 3.13
N VAL A 46 -4.67 2.86 3.19
CA VAL A 46 -4.09 2.16 2.03
C VAL A 46 -5.07 2.07 0.85
N ILE A 47 -6.38 1.86 1.09
CA ILE A 47 -7.34 1.80 -0.02
C ILE A 47 -7.45 3.15 -0.76
N THR A 48 -7.38 4.25 -0.04
CA THR A 48 -7.41 5.60 -0.63
C THR A 48 -6.15 5.87 -1.45
N VAL A 49 -4.98 5.40 -1.00
CA VAL A 49 -3.74 5.43 -1.80
C VAL A 49 -3.92 4.65 -3.11
N LEU A 50 -4.44 3.42 -3.04
CA LEU A 50 -4.65 2.59 -4.23
C LEU A 50 -5.62 3.25 -5.23
N MET A 51 -6.70 3.85 -4.73
CA MET A 51 -7.63 4.64 -5.55
C MET A 51 -6.96 5.87 -6.16
N GLU A 52 -6.07 6.55 -5.44
CA GLU A 52 -5.35 7.71 -5.96
C GLU A 52 -4.40 7.33 -7.10
N ILE A 53 -3.67 6.22 -6.94
CA ILE A 53 -2.84 5.63 -8.00
C ILE A 53 -3.73 5.22 -9.19
N GLN A 54 -4.90 4.64 -8.94
CA GLN A 54 -5.81 4.20 -10.00
C GLN A 54 -6.32 5.37 -10.86
N LYS A 55 -6.55 6.55 -10.28
CA LYS A 55 -6.98 7.75 -11.02
C LYS A 55 -5.90 8.29 -11.96
N ASN A 56 -4.62 8.16 -11.58
CA ASN A 56 -3.49 8.61 -12.38
C ASN A 56 -2.31 7.62 -12.23
N PRO A 57 -2.30 6.50 -12.99
CA PRO A 57 -1.34 5.42 -12.80
C PRO A 57 0.02 5.79 -13.39
N VAL A 58 0.80 6.52 -12.61
CA VAL A 58 2.15 6.97 -12.95
C VAL A 58 3.08 6.57 -11.82
N THR A 59 4.17 5.86 -12.16
CA THR A 59 5.17 5.43 -11.17
C THR A 59 5.96 6.62 -10.63
N LYS A 60 6.68 6.42 -9.53
CA LYS A 60 7.61 7.41 -8.96
C LYS A 60 8.65 7.91 -9.99
N ALA A 61 9.01 7.08 -10.97
CA ALA A 61 9.90 7.44 -12.07
C ALA A 61 9.22 8.25 -13.20
N GLY A 62 7.95 8.62 -13.06
CA GLY A 62 7.19 9.36 -14.08
C GLY A 62 6.70 8.50 -15.25
N THR A 63 6.79 7.18 -15.15
CA THR A 63 6.37 6.26 -16.23
C THR A 63 4.88 5.92 -16.08
N LYS A 64 4.10 6.06 -17.15
CA LYS A 64 2.70 5.60 -17.15
C LYS A 64 2.64 4.08 -17.05
N THR A 65 1.75 3.58 -16.21
CA THR A 65 1.54 2.15 -15.98
C THR A 65 0.05 1.81 -15.99
N THR A 66 -0.29 0.55 -15.75
CA THR A 66 -1.67 0.11 -15.62
C THR A 66 -2.20 0.43 -14.22
N PRO A 67 -3.50 0.74 -14.05
CA PRO A 67 -4.07 0.95 -12.73
C PRO A 67 -3.96 -0.32 -11.86
N PRO A 68 -3.65 -0.20 -10.56
CA PRO A 68 -3.65 -1.35 -9.67
C PRO A 68 -5.06 -1.93 -9.52
N VAL A 69 -5.13 -3.25 -9.36
CA VAL A 69 -6.37 -4.00 -9.15
C VAL A 69 -6.31 -4.70 -7.81
N TRP A 70 -7.38 -4.59 -7.03
CA TRP A 70 -7.55 -5.27 -5.75
C TRP A 70 -9.05 -5.50 -5.49
N SER A 71 -9.39 -6.39 -4.56
CA SER A 71 -10.78 -6.63 -4.17
C SER A 71 -11.20 -5.68 -3.04
N MET A 72 -12.39 -5.09 -3.14
CA MET A 72 -12.97 -4.22 -2.11
C MET A 72 -14.50 -4.29 -2.12
N ASN A 73 -15.15 -3.99 -0.99
CA ASN A 73 -16.60 -3.93 -0.87
C ASN A 73 -17.05 -2.94 0.21
N CYS A 74 -17.06 -3.34 1.49
CA CYS A 74 -17.73 -2.57 2.56
C CYS A 74 -17.04 -1.26 2.98
N LEU A 75 -15.74 -1.09 2.73
CA LEU A 75 -14.91 0.04 3.19
C LEU A 75 -14.85 0.31 4.72
N GLU A 76 -15.53 -0.49 5.53
CA GLU A 76 -15.72 -0.28 6.98
C GLU A 76 -15.06 -1.36 7.87
N GLN A 77 -14.07 -2.10 7.34
CA GLN A 77 -13.39 -3.20 8.03
C GLN A 77 -14.28 -4.41 8.41
N VAL A 78 -15.44 -4.59 7.77
CA VAL A 78 -16.39 -5.67 8.11
C VAL A 78 -16.16 -6.93 7.27
N CYS A 79 -16.12 -6.81 5.93
CA CYS A 79 -16.19 -7.96 5.03
C CYS A 79 -14.86 -8.69 4.80
N GLY A 80 -13.71 -8.08 5.14
CA GLY A 80 -12.39 -8.69 4.95
C GLY A 80 -11.91 -8.83 3.50
N ILE A 81 -12.71 -8.48 2.48
CA ILE A 81 -12.35 -8.70 1.07
C ILE A 81 -11.12 -7.91 0.61
N CYS A 82 -10.85 -6.77 1.25
CA CYS A 82 -9.71 -5.91 0.96
C CYS A 82 -8.45 -6.27 1.77
N THR A 83 -8.40 -7.48 2.32
CA THR A 83 -7.23 -7.97 3.05
C THR A 83 -6.07 -8.21 2.09
N MET A 84 -4.91 -7.66 2.45
CA MET A 84 -3.65 -7.85 1.75
C MET A 84 -2.50 -7.84 2.77
N VAL A 85 -1.30 -8.15 2.32
CA VAL A 85 -0.10 -8.04 3.15
C VAL A 85 0.40 -6.60 3.05
N ILE A 86 0.44 -5.91 4.18
CA ILE A 86 0.89 -4.51 4.32
C ILE A 86 2.08 -4.52 5.29
N ASN A 87 3.27 -4.18 4.80
CA ASN A 87 4.54 -4.27 5.53
C ASN A 87 4.73 -5.64 6.20
N GLY A 88 4.53 -6.72 5.44
CA GLY A 88 4.72 -8.09 5.91
C GLY A 88 3.63 -8.62 6.86
N ARG A 89 2.56 -7.84 7.13
CA ARG A 89 1.44 -8.29 7.98
C ARG A 89 0.11 -8.23 7.23
N ALA A 90 -0.72 -9.26 7.38
CA ALA A 90 -2.08 -9.24 6.85
C ALA A 90 -2.90 -8.13 7.53
N ARG A 91 -3.46 -7.22 6.74
CA ARG A 91 -4.27 -6.08 7.18
C ARG A 91 -5.34 -5.77 6.12
N GLN A 92 -6.43 -5.14 6.54
CA GLN A 92 -7.46 -4.65 5.62
C GLN A 92 -7.08 -3.26 5.11
N SER A 93 -7.01 -3.07 3.79
CA SER A 93 -6.57 -1.79 3.22
C SER A 93 -7.53 -0.63 3.53
N CYS A 94 -8.81 -0.92 3.79
CA CYS A 94 -9.81 0.10 4.12
C CYS A 94 -9.65 0.74 5.49
N SER A 95 -8.89 0.14 6.41
CA SER A 95 -8.67 0.69 7.76
C SER A 95 -7.21 0.87 8.14
N ALA A 96 -6.28 0.38 7.31
CA ALA A 96 -4.85 0.58 7.52
C ALA A 96 -4.46 2.05 7.26
N LEU A 97 -4.44 2.87 8.32
CA LEU A 97 -4.00 4.26 8.28
C LEU A 97 -2.50 4.36 7.97
N ILE A 98 -2.15 5.23 7.03
CA ILE A 98 -0.78 5.46 6.57
C ILE A 98 0.12 5.96 7.70
N ASP A 99 -0.40 6.79 8.59
CA ASP A 99 0.35 7.33 9.74
C ASP A 99 0.82 6.25 10.74
N ASN A 100 0.25 5.05 10.65
CA ASN A 100 0.57 3.90 11.49
C ASN A 100 1.45 2.87 10.79
N LEU A 101 1.90 3.17 9.57
CA LEU A 101 2.75 2.29 8.77
C LEU A 101 4.15 2.89 8.62
N GLU A 102 5.14 2.00 8.65
CA GLU A 102 6.53 2.37 8.35
C GLU A 102 6.70 2.62 6.84
N GLN A 103 7.48 3.64 6.49
CA GLN A 103 7.80 4.00 5.12
C GLN A 103 9.12 3.33 4.68
N PRO A 104 9.26 2.89 3.41
CA PRO A 104 8.21 2.85 2.38
C PRO A 104 7.17 1.75 2.66
N ILE A 105 5.92 2.01 2.29
CA ILE A 105 4.82 1.06 2.53
C ILE A 105 4.83 -0.01 1.44
N LYS A 106 4.94 -1.28 1.83
CA LYS A 106 4.97 -2.41 0.91
C LYS A 106 3.64 -3.15 0.91
N LEU A 107 3.04 -3.26 -0.27
CA LEU A 107 1.76 -3.94 -0.50
C LEU A 107 1.98 -5.21 -1.33
N GLU A 108 1.50 -6.33 -0.83
CA GLU A 108 1.59 -7.62 -1.51
C GLU A 108 0.26 -8.37 -1.41
N PRO A 109 -0.10 -9.18 -2.41
CA PRO A 109 -1.20 -10.12 -2.28
C PRO A 109 -0.95 -11.14 -1.17
N MET A 110 -2.01 -11.71 -0.60
CA MET A 110 -1.88 -12.80 0.38
C MET A 110 -1.21 -14.02 -0.25
N SER A 111 -0.26 -14.63 0.46
CA SER A 111 0.56 -15.75 -0.05
C SER A 111 -0.14 -17.10 -0.08
N LYS A 112 -1.26 -17.25 0.65
CA LYS A 112 -1.99 -18.53 0.76
C LYS A 112 -2.90 -18.82 -0.45
N PHE A 113 -3.13 -17.83 -1.30
CA PHE A 113 -4.00 -17.93 -2.47
C PHE A 113 -3.17 -17.68 -3.74
N PRO A 114 -3.39 -18.43 -4.83
CA PRO A 114 -2.74 -18.14 -6.10
C PRO A 114 -3.17 -16.75 -6.57
N ASN A 115 -2.17 -15.91 -6.82
CA ASN A 115 -2.29 -14.46 -6.81
C ASN A 115 -1.57 -13.84 -7.95
#